data_AF-A0A553ZTB4-F1
#
_entry.id   AF-A0A553ZTB4-F1
#
_cell.length_a   1.000
_cell.length_b   1.000
_cell.length_c   1.000
_cell.angle_alpha   90.00
_cell.angle_beta   90.00
_cell.angle_gamma   90.00
#
_symmetry.space_group_name_H-M   'P 1'
#
loop_
_entity.id
_entity.type
_entity.pdbx_description
1 polymer ?
#
loop_
_entity_poly.entity_id
_entity_poly.type
_entity_poly.pdbx_seq_one_letter_code
_entity_poly.pdbx_strand_id
1 'polypeptide(L)' 'MFLSIVFLIITILAVIGGIREFKRMNLFAVGFSFVTVLVFGFFSVMTLFRLITTGEGAP' A
#
# COMPACT_ATOMS: atom_id res chain seq x y z
N MET A 1 -13.43 6.75 -2.40
CA MET A 1 -12.63 7.40 -3.50
C MET A 1 -11.34 8.09 -3.04
N PHE A 2 -11.40 9.21 -2.30
CA PHE A 2 -10.20 9.93 -1.83
C PHE A 2 -9.31 9.08 -0.91
N LEU A 3 -9.91 8.38 0.05
CA LEU A 3 -9.22 7.50 0.99
C LEU A 3 -8.43 6.38 0.28
N SER A 4 -9.01 5.80 -0.77
CA SER A 4 -8.40 4.74 -1.55
C SER A 4 -7.20 5.21 -2.37
N ILE A 5 -7.26 6.40 -2.95
CA ILE A 5 -6.13 7.02 -3.66
C ILE A 5 -5.00 7.29 -2.66
N VAL A 6 -5.33 7.79 -1.47
CA VAL A 6 -4.36 7.99 -0.38
C VAL A 6 -3.70 6.67 0.01
N PHE A 7 -4.45 5.58 0.19
CA PHE A 7 -3.90 4.26 0.47
C PHE A 7 -2.99 3.72 -0.64
N LEU A 8 -3.31 4.01 -1.91
CA LEU A 8 -2.46 3.64 -3.04
C LEU A 8 -1.11 4.37 -2.99
N ILE A 9 -1.13 5.69 -2.76
CA ILE A 9 0.08 6.51 -2.61
C ILE A 9 0.92 6.02 -1.41
N ILE A 10 0.27 5.77 -0.27
CA ILE A 10 0.94 5.24 0.94
C ILE A 10 1.58 3.87 0.65
N THR A 11 0.89 2.99 -0.07
CA THR A 11 1.41 1.67 -0.43
C THR A 11 2.65 1.78 -1.30
N ILE A 12 2.65 2.64 -2.32
CA ILE A 12 3.82 2.87 -3.18
C ILE A 12 4.99 3.40 -2.35
N LEU A 13 4.75 4.40 -1.50
CA LEU A 13 5.78 4.96 -0.62
C LEU A 13 6.33 3.91 0.37
N ALA A 14 5.47 3.07 0.92
CA ALA A 14 5.86 2.01 1.85
C ALA A 14 6.71 0.94 1.15
N VAL A 15 6.37 0.54 -0.08
CA VAL A 15 7.19 -0.39 -0.88
C VAL A 15 8.58 0.19 -1.14
N ILE A 16 8.67 1.46 -1.55
CA ILE A 16 9.95 2.14 -1.80
C ILE A 16 10.76 2.27 -0.51
N GLY A 17 10.12 2.63 0.60
CA GLY A 17 10.72 2.70 1.93
C GLY A 17 11.28 1.35 2.38
N GLY A 18 10.49 0.29 2.22
CA GLY A 18 10.87 -1.07 2.57
C GLY A 18 12.08 -1.58 1.80
N ILE A 19 12.16 -1.32 0.48
CA ILE A 19 13.33 -1.66 -0.34
C ILE A 19 14.58 -0.91 0.14
N ARG A 20 14.44 0.37 0.50
CA ARG A 20 15.54 1.20 1.00
C ARG A 20 16.01 0.75 2.39
N GLU A 21 15.08 0.36 3.26
CA GLU A 21 15.36 -0.14 4.60
C GLU A 21 15.97 -1.54 4.60
N PHE A 22 15.57 -2.38 3.64
CA PHE A 22 16.18 -3.68 3.39
C PHE A 22 17.67 -3.55 3.05
N LYS A 23 18.04 -2.56 2.22
CA LYS A 23 19.45 -2.23 1.94
C LYS A 23 20.22 -1.69 3.15
N ARG A 24 19.54 -1.11 4.15
CA ARG A 24 20.15 -0.63 5.40
C ARG A 24 20.19 -1.69 6.50
N MET A 25 19.75 -2.93 6.23
CA MET A 25 19.62 -4.02 7.18
C MET A 25 18.78 -3.67 8.42
N ASN A 26 17.90 -2.66 8.32
CA ASN A 26 17.04 -2.28 9.43
C ASN A 26 15.78 -3.14 9.43
N LEU A 27 15.91 -4.35 9.98
CA LEU A 27 14.86 -5.38 9.99
C LEU A 27 13.55 -4.92 10.67
N PHE A 28 13.64 -4.04 11.67
CA PHE A 28 12.47 -3.46 12.32
C PHE A 28 11.66 -2.56 11.38
N ALA A 29 12.35 -1.72 10.62
CA ALA A 29 11.71 -0.82 9.67
C ALA A 29 11.15 -1.58 8.46
N VAL A 30 11.88 -2.59 7.97
CA VAL A 30 11.39 -3.53 6.95
C VAL A 30 10.11 -4.24 7.42
N GLY A 31 10.06 -4.73 8.66
CA GLY A 31 8.87 -5.36 9.22
C GLY A 31 7.67 -4.41 9.29
N PHE A 32 7.90 -3.18 9.73
CA PHE A 32 6.86 -2.14 9.77
C PHE A 32 6.36 -1.75 8.36
N SER A 33 7.29 -1.55 7.42
CA SER A 33 6.98 -1.29 6.02
C SER A 33 6.19 -2.45 5.42
N PHE A 34 6.57 -3.70 5.71
CA PHE A 34 5.86 -4.88 5.23
C PHE A 34 4.41 -4.93 5.71
N VAL A 35 4.18 -4.71 7.01
CA VAL A 35 2.81 -4.63 7.58
C VAL A 35 2.02 -3.47 6.95
N THR A 36 2.67 -2.33 6.73
CA THR A 36 2.07 -1.16 6.07
C THR A 36 1.63 -1.49 4.64
N VAL A 37 2.49 -2.15 3.85
CA VAL A 37 2.15 -2.60 2.49
C VAL A 37 1.05 -3.66 2.51
N LEU A 38 1.02 -4.56 3.50
CA LEU A 38 -0.01 -5.59 3.62
C LEU A 38 -1.39 -4.98 3.87
N VAL A 39 -1.49 -4.06 4.84
CA VAL A 39 -2.77 -3.43 5.20
C VAL A 39 -3.22 -2.45 4.11
N PHE A 40 -2.39 -1.45 3.78
CA PHE A 40 -2.77 -0.41 2.82
C PHE A 40 -2.81 -0.93 1.38
N GLY A 41 -1.94 -1.89 1.04
CA GLY A 41 -1.94 -2.53 -0.27
C GLY A 41 -3.20 -3.37 -0.48
N PHE A 42 -3.69 -4.09 0.53
CA PHE A 42 -4.95 -4.82 0.42
C PHE A 42 -6.14 -3.90 0.13
N PHE A 43 -6.26 -2.77 0.85
CA PHE A 43 -7.29 -1.76 0.59
C PHE A 43 -7.14 -1.10 -0.78
N SER A 44 -5.91 -0.82 -1.20
CA SER A 44 -5.61 -0.27 -2.51
C SER A 44 -6.00 -1.24 -3.63
N VAL A 45 -5.65 -2.52 -3.52
CA VAL A 45 -5.94 -3.56 -4.52
C VAL A 45 -7.44 -3.82 -4.61
N MET A 46 -8.16 -3.93 -3.49
CA MET A 46 -9.62 -4.06 -3.52
C MET A 46 -10.30 -2.85 -4.18
N THR A 47 -9.78 -1.65 -3.96
CA THR A 47 -10.31 -0.46 -4.63
C THR A 47 -10.03 -0.52 -6.12
N LEU A 48 -8.80 -0.86 -6.54
CA LEU A 48 -8.44 -0.98 -7.94
C LEU A 48 -9.32 -2.04 -8.64
N PHE A 49 -9.55 -3.16 -7.96
CA PHE A 49 -10.42 -4.24 -8.42
C PHE A 49 -11.86 -3.77 -8.59
N ARG A 50 -12.43 -3.09 -7.59
CA ARG A 50 -13.79 -2.52 -7.70
C ARG A 50 -13.91 -1.43 -8.76
N LEU A 51 -12.89 -0.60 -8.92
CA LEU A 51 -12.83 0.43 -9.97
C LEU A 51 -12.90 -0.22 -11.36
N ILE A 52 -12.20 -1.34 -11.56
CA ILE A 52 -12.17 -2.08 -12.82
C ILE A 52 -13.45 -2.90 -13.03
N THR A 53 -14.01 -3.52 -11.99
CA THR A 53 -15.17 -4.44 -12.11
C THR A 53 -16.53 -3.74 -12.05
N THR A 54 -16.68 -2.65 -11.31
CA THR A 54 -17.97 -2.00 -11.03
C THR A 54 -18.01 -0.55 -11.49
N GLY A 55 -16.87 0.07 -11.84
CA GLY A 55 -16.80 1.49 -12.23
C GLY A 55 -17.01 2.46 -11.06
N GLU A 56 -17.41 1.96 -9.89
CA GLU A 56 -17.54 2.71 -8.65
C GLU A 56 -16.36 2.39 -7.72
N GLY A 57 -15.67 3.43 -7.26
CA GLY A 57 -14.60 3.28 -6.28
C GLY A 57 -15.17 2.77 -4.96
N ALA A 58 -14.50 1.78 -4.35
CA ALA A 58 -14.83 1.31 -3.00
C ALA A 58 -15.00 2.50 -2.02
N PRO A 59 -15.97 2.44 -1.08
CA PRO A 59 -16.29 3.54 -0.18
C PRO A 59 -15.05 4.04 0.57
#